data_AF-A0A285N881-F1
#
_entry.id   AF-A0A285N881-F1
#
_cell.length_a   1.000
_cell.length_b   1.000
_cell.length_c   1.000
_cell.angle_alpha   90.00
_cell.angle_beta   90.00
_cell.angle_gamma   90.00
#
_symmetry.space_group_name_H-M   'P 1'
#
loop_
_entity.id
_entity.type
_entity.pdbx_description
1 polymer ?
#
loop_
_entity_poly.entity_id
_entity_poly.type
_entity_poly.pdbx_seq_one_letter_code
_entity_poly.pdbx_strand_id
1 'polypeptide(L)'
;MDITIPNLSRDTDRGQVGIETLIIFIAMILVAAIAASVLINTAGYLQNQASATSEDSEAQVSNQVLVLSSIGEIDTEYGPEMSSANVTFEFDNSSDVLRYVDDDQEYEFTSDRGDLLVNTSGDNATLTEASNFEAGDVYDLTNAPGGLADDDSINVTWVPSADDVDNVSWSLNISSVGEDATVNLKPTNGATVEYRVRSDTQISHVSMTVMQSPGANEIDLAGASVEYIGPDGEATLGYSETPALGAFTVNGTTDNDNTAPVLTSRQDRFTIGIELTDDEGQDLRYLQEGEEATIRIVTQSGSVATAVLNVPESLSSYDGSDAVEL
;
A
#
# COMPACT_ATOMS: atom_id res chain seq x y z
N MET A 1 -115.38 15.33 -48.54
CA MET A 1 -114.19 16.12 -48.87
C MET A 1 -113.09 15.53 -48.02
N ASP A 2 -112.30 14.64 -48.62
CA ASP A 2 -111.23 13.93 -47.91
C ASP A 2 -109.97 14.79 -48.02
N ILE A 3 -109.49 15.28 -46.88
CA ILE A 3 -108.33 16.16 -46.79
C ILE A 3 -107.19 15.29 -46.27
N THR A 4 -106.34 14.83 -47.17
CA THR A 4 -105.13 14.07 -46.85
C THR A 4 -104.07 15.03 -46.29
N ILE A 5 -103.71 14.86 -45.01
CA ILE A 5 -102.68 15.66 -44.34
C ILE A 5 -101.29 15.12 -44.75
N PRO A 6 -100.30 15.97 -45.11
CA PRO A 6 -98.95 15.51 -45.45
C PRO A 6 -98.24 14.93 -44.22
N ASN A 7 -97.68 13.73 -44.36
CA ASN A 7 -96.84 13.11 -43.33
C ASN A 7 -95.46 13.79 -43.29
N LEU A 8 -95.14 14.47 -42.19
CA LEU A 8 -93.89 15.19 -41.92
C LEU A 8 -92.70 14.31 -41.49
N SER A 9 -92.79 12.98 -41.52
CA SER A 9 -91.76 12.06 -41.00
C SER A 9 -90.52 11.84 -41.88
N ARG A 10 -90.24 12.68 -42.88
CA ARG A 10 -89.20 12.38 -43.90
C ARG A 10 -87.82 13.01 -43.71
N ASP A 11 -87.52 13.64 -42.57
CA ASP A 11 -86.19 14.23 -42.32
C ASP A 11 -85.64 14.06 -40.89
N THR A 12 -86.37 13.41 -39.98
CA THR A 12 -85.90 13.15 -38.60
C THR A 12 -84.72 12.18 -38.55
N ASP A 13 -84.66 11.22 -39.47
CA ASP A 13 -83.61 10.19 -39.49
C ASP A 13 -82.25 10.73 -39.95
N ARG A 14 -82.23 11.77 -40.81
CA ARG A 14 -80.99 12.42 -41.26
C ARG A 14 -80.37 13.28 -40.17
N GLY A 15 -81.20 14.00 -39.40
CA GLY A 15 -80.75 14.71 -38.19
C GLY A 15 -80.23 13.75 -37.12
N GLN A 16 -80.88 12.61 -36.95
CA GLN A 16 -80.47 11.57 -36.00
C GLN A 16 -79.10 10.96 -36.34
N VAL A 17 -78.88 10.54 -37.60
CA VAL A 17 -77.58 9.97 -38.04
C VAL A 17 -76.45 11.00 -37.89
N GLY A 18 -76.72 12.28 -38.14
CA GLY A 18 -75.75 13.35 -37.91
C GLY A 18 -75.34 13.50 -36.44
N ILE A 19 -76.31 13.41 -35.52
CA ILE A 19 -76.06 13.46 -34.08
C ILE A 19 -75.28 12.22 -33.60
N GLU A 20 -75.63 11.02 -34.08
CA GLU A 20 -74.92 9.78 -33.75
C GLU A 20 -73.45 9.82 -34.21
N THR A 21 -73.20 10.34 -35.40
CA THR A 21 -71.84 10.51 -35.93
C THR A 21 -71.04 11.52 -35.09
N LEU A 22 -71.68 12.61 -34.65
CA LEU A 22 -71.04 13.63 -33.81
C LEU A 22 -70.65 13.08 -32.43
N ILE A 23 -71.49 12.25 -31.84
CA ILE A 23 -71.21 11.59 -30.55
C ILE A 23 -69.99 10.68 -30.67
N ILE A 24 -69.93 9.85 -31.72
CA ILE A 24 -68.79 8.96 -31.97
C ILE A 24 -67.52 9.77 -32.20
N PHE A 25 -67.62 10.87 -32.94
CA PHE A 25 -66.48 11.74 -33.21
C PHE A 25 -65.90 12.34 -31.93
N ILE A 26 -66.74 12.86 -31.05
CA ILE A 26 -66.32 13.40 -29.75
C ILE A 26 -65.74 12.30 -28.86
N ALA A 27 -66.39 11.13 -28.80
CA ALA A 27 -65.90 9.99 -28.02
C ALA A 27 -64.52 9.53 -28.49
N MET A 28 -64.29 9.44 -29.80
CA MET A 28 -62.99 9.06 -30.37
C MET A 28 -61.91 10.09 -30.05
N ILE A 29 -62.23 11.39 -30.12
CA ILE A 29 -61.31 12.46 -29.73
C ILE A 29 -60.92 12.35 -28.25
N LEU A 30 -61.89 12.08 -27.38
CA LEU A 30 -61.62 11.91 -25.94
C LEU A 30 -60.73 10.70 -25.67
N VAL A 31 -61.01 9.56 -26.31
CA VAL A 31 -60.16 8.36 -26.19
C VAL A 31 -58.76 8.62 -26.73
N ALA A 32 -58.64 9.28 -27.89
CA ALA A 32 -57.35 9.66 -28.46
C ALA A 32 -56.58 10.63 -27.55
N ALA A 33 -57.26 11.58 -26.90
CA ALA A 33 -56.63 12.51 -25.96
C ALA A 33 -56.08 11.79 -24.72
N ILE A 34 -56.85 10.87 -24.13
CA ILE A 34 -56.40 10.06 -22.98
C ILE A 34 -55.22 9.18 -23.39
N ALA A 35 -55.32 8.50 -24.54
CA ALA A 35 -54.24 7.67 -25.06
C ALA A 35 -52.96 8.49 -25.31
N ALA A 36 -53.07 9.69 -25.90
CA ALA A 36 -51.95 10.59 -26.09
C ALA A 36 -51.32 11.05 -24.76
N SER A 37 -52.14 11.35 -23.75
CA SER A 37 -51.64 11.71 -22.41
C SER A 37 -50.82 10.58 -21.78
N VAL A 38 -51.30 9.34 -21.87
CA VAL A 38 -50.57 8.16 -21.37
C VAL A 38 -49.26 7.99 -22.14
N LEU A 39 -49.30 8.06 -23.48
CA LEU A 39 -48.11 7.92 -24.32
C LEU A 39 -47.04 8.98 -24.01
N ILE A 40 -47.44 10.25 -23.84
CA ILE A 40 -46.50 11.33 -23.50
C ILE A 40 -45.91 11.12 -22.10
N ASN A 41 -46.73 10.69 -21.12
CA ASN A 41 -46.25 10.42 -19.77
C ASN A 41 -45.25 9.26 -19.74
N THR A 42 -45.57 8.16 -20.45
CA THR A 42 -44.65 7.02 -20.60
C THR A 42 -43.38 7.42 -21.33
N ALA A 43 -43.47 8.21 -22.40
CA ALA A 43 -42.29 8.69 -23.13
C ALA A 43 -41.41 9.57 -22.25
N GLY A 44 -42.00 10.47 -21.44
CA GLY A 44 -41.25 11.31 -20.50
C GLY A 44 -40.57 10.50 -19.41
N TYR A 45 -41.25 9.50 -18.84
CA TYR A 45 -40.66 8.58 -17.86
C TYR A 45 -39.47 7.81 -18.46
N LEU A 46 -39.65 7.23 -19.64
CA LEU A 46 -38.58 6.51 -20.34
C LEU A 46 -37.41 7.42 -20.72
N GLN A 47 -37.66 8.67 -21.09
CA GLN A 47 -36.62 9.64 -21.41
C GLN A 47 -35.78 10.00 -20.18
N ASN A 48 -36.43 10.27 -19.04
CA ASN A 48 -35.72 10.55 -17.78
C ASN A 48 -34.90 9.33 -17.33
N GLN A 49 -35.47 8.13 -17.41
CA GLN A 49 -34.78 6.89 -17.08
C GLN A 49 -33.58 6.65 -18.02
N ALA A 50 -33.76 6.86 -19.33
CA ALA A 50 -32.70 6.70 -20.30
C ALA A 50 -31.56 7.71 -20.10
N SER A 51 -31.86 8.96 -19.75
CA SER A 51 -30.85 9.99 -19.44
C SER A 51 -30.03 9.58 -18.22
N ALA A 52 -30.69 9.25 -17.11
CA ALA A 52 -30.03 8.85 -15.88
C ALA A 52 -29.13 7.62 -16.09
N THR A 53 -29.66 6.56 -16.75
CA THR A 53 -28.85 5.38 -17.06
C THR A 53 -27.71 5.67 -18.02
N SER A 54 -27.84 6.65 -18.93
CA SER A 54 -26.74 7.07 -19.81
C SER A 54 -25.66 7.78 -19.03
N GLU A 55 -26.03 8.71 -18.16
CA GLU A 55 -25.10 9.42 -17.26
C GLU A 55 -24.34 8.43 -16.35
N ASP A 56 -25.05 7.46 -15.75
CA ASP A 56 -24.46 6.41 -14.92
C ASP A 56 -23.49 5.52 -15.73
N SER A 57 -23.86 5.14 -16.96
CA SER A 57 -23.03 4.28 -17.82
C SER A 57 -21.79 4.99 -18.32
N GLU A 58 -21.90 6.29 -18.63
CA GLU A 58 -20.76 7.13 -18.99
C GLU A 58 -19.82 7.25 -17.80
N ALA A 59 -20.35 7.60 -16.63
CA ALA A 59 -19.59 7.71 -15.39
C ALA A 59 -18.86 6.41 -15.02
N GLN A 60 -19.49 5.24 -15.18
CA GLN A 60 -18.88 3.95 -14.87
C GLN A 60 -17.61 3.67 -15.69
N VAL A 61 -17.55 4.18 -16.93
CA VAL A 61 -16.41 3.96 -17.83
C VAL A 61 -15.41 5.12 -17.78
N SER A 62 -15.88 6.36 -17.61
CA SER A 62 -15.01 7.54 -17.59
C SER A 62 -14.40 7.84 -16.24
N ASN A 63 -15.13 7.61 -15.13
CA ASN A 63 -14.71 7.95 -13.77
C ASN A 63 -13.86 6.84 -13.14
N GLN A 64 -12.80 6.47 -13.86
CA GLN A 64 -11.81 5.53 -13.38
C GLN A 64 -10.72 6.27 -12.60
N VAL A 65 -10.22 5.64 -11.54
CA VAL A 65 -9.05 6.08 -10.79
C VAL A 65 -7.82 5.40 -11.38
N LEU A 66 -6.71 6.13 -11.53
CA LEU A 66 -5.42 5.58 -11.90
C LEU A 66 -4.55 5.46 -10.66
N VAL A 67 -3.99 4.28 -10.43
CA VAL A 67 -2.93 4.06 -9.44
C VAL A 67 -1.60 4.33 -10.13
N LEU A 68 -0.78 5.19 -9.52
CA LEU A 68 0.51 5.62 -10.07
C LEU A 68 1.69 4.86 -9.47
N SER A 69 1.65 4.66 -8.16
CA SER A 69 2.69 3.98 -7.39
C SER A 69 2.08 3.35 -6.15
N SER A 70 2.70 2.27 -5.71
CA SER A 70 2.40 1.60 -4.45
C SER A 70 3.70 1.57 -3.63
N ILE A 71 3.62 1.88 -2.35
CA ILE A 71 4.74 1.98 -1.44
C ILE A 71 4.36 1.27 -0.15
N GLY A 72 5.22 0.39 0.33
CA GLY A 72 5.13 -0.23 1.65
C GLY A 72 6.02 0.49 2.65
N GLU A 73 5.55 0.69 3.88
CA GLU A 73 6.38 1.06 5.01
C GLU A 73 6.80 -0.21 5.75
N ILE A 74 8.09 -0.29 6.05
CA ILE A 74 8.70 -1.44 6.70
C ILE A 74 8.59 -1.28 8.21
N ASP A 75 8.07 -2.31 8.88
CA ASP A 75 8.16 -2.47 10.31
C ASP A 75 9.22 -3.53 10.63
N THR A 76 10.09 -3.20 11.56
CA THR A 76 11.15 -4.08 12.03
C THR A 76 10.84 -4.45 13.46
N GLU A 77 10.45 -5.70 13.68
CA GLU A 77 10.31 -6.18 15.04
C GLU A 77 11.70 -6.43 15.61
N TYR A 78 11.94 -5.88 16.79
CA TYR A 78 13.13 -6.16 17.56
C TYR A 78 12.80 -7.27 18.57
N GLY A 79 13.57 -8.35 18.50
CA GLY A 79 13.52 -9.44 19.46
C GLY A 79 13.86 -8.99 20.88
N PRO A 80 13.76 -9.89 21.87
CA PRO A 80 14.02 -9.57 23.27
C PRO A 80 15.42 -8.96 23.42
N GLU A 81 15.53 -7.89 24.21
CA GLU A 81 16.79 -7.22 24.54
C GLU A 81 17.81 -8.28 25.03
N MET A 82 18.84 -8.50 24.22
CA MET A 82 19.82 -9.53 24.50
C MET A 82 20.89 -8.97 25.44
N SER A 83 21.02 -9.59 26.62
CA SER A 83 22.01 -9.26 27.65
C SER A 83 23.47 -9.59 27.23
N SER A 84 23.66 -10.33 26.13
CA SER A 84 24.97 -10.58 25.51
C SER A 84 24.77 -11.27 24.16
N ALA A 85 24.98 -10.57 23.06
CA ALA A 85 25.30 -11.21 21.78
C ALA A 85 26.80 -11.51 21.78
N ASN A 86 27.20 -12.76 21.53
CA ASN A 86 28.58 -13.08 21.23
C ASN A 86 28.73 -12.93 19.71
N VAL A 87 29.54 -11.97 19.26
CA VAL A 87 29.90 -11.86 17.85
C VAL A 87 31.15 -12.73 17.65
N THR A 88 31.09 -13.63 16.68
CA THR A 88 32.20 -14.53 16.36
C THR A 88 32.90 -14.06 15.09
N PHE A 89 34.20 -13.86 15.18
CA PHE A 89 35.04 -13.61 14.02
C PHE A 89 36.05 -14.75 13.84
N GLU A 90 36.25 -15.13 12.59
CA GLU A 90 37.33 -16.02 12.18
C GLU A 90 38.41 -15.23 11.46
N PHE A 91 39.65 -15.36 11.92
CA PHE A 91 40.80 -14.76 11.27
C PHE A 91 41.61 -15.83 10.52
N ASP A 92 41.76 -15.66 9.22
CA ASP A 92 42.65 -16.44 8.36
C ASP A 92 43.99 -15.70 8.23
N ASN A 93 45.02 -16.27 8.85
CA ASN A 93 46.38 -15.73 8.86
C ASN A 93 47.12 -15.86 7.51
N SER A 94 46.68 -16.76 6.63
CA SER A 94 47.38 -17.05 5.37
C SER A 94 46.97 -16.06 4.30
N SER A 95 45.79 -15.47 4.44
CA SER A 95 45.27 -14.41 3.58
C SER A 95 45.11 -13.05 4.26
N ASP A 96 45.44 -12.91 5.55
CA ASP A 96 45.19 -11.71 6.36
C ASP A 96 43.72 -11.25 6.26
N VAL A 97 42.80 -12.21 6.38
CA VAL A 97 41.36 -11.98 6.20
C VAL A 97 40.64 -12.16 7.52
N LEU A 98 39.78 -11.20 7.87
CA LEU A 98 38.82 -11.34 8.95
C LEU A 98 37.44 -11.64 8.36
N ARG A 99 36.81 -12.72 8.82
CA ARG A 99 35.47 -13.10 8.41
C ARG A 99 34.51 -13.02 9.60
N TYR A 100 33.39 -12.34 9.41
CA TYR A 100 32.29 -12.42 10.37
C TYR A 100 31.57 -13.77 10.19
N VAL A 101 31.44 -14.52 11.29
CA VAL A 101 30.81 -15.84 11.30
C VAL A 101 29.65 -15.82 12.27
N ASP A 102 28.48 -16.20 11.76
CA ASP A 102 27.30 -16.45 12.57
C ASP A 102 27.35 -17.89 13.12
N ASP A 103 27.55 -18.02 14.44
CA ASP A 103 27.56 -19.33 15.14
C ASP A 103 26.19 -19.65 15.78
N ASP A 104 25.29 -18.64 15.90
CA ASP A 104 23.98 -18.78 16.55
C ASP A 104 22.87 -18.59 15.50
N GLN A 105 22.51 -19.70 14.82
CA GLN A 105 21.45 -19.81 13.78
C GLN A 105 20.04 -19.35 14.19
N GLU A 106 19.85 -18.89 15.43
CA GLU A 106 18.57 -18.43 15.98
C GLU A 106 18.44 -16.89 15.94
N TYR A 107 19.57 -16.15 15.86
CA TYR A 107 19.57 -14.69 15.94
C TYR A 107 20.67 -14.07 15.07
N GLU A 108 20.30 -13.47 13.95
CA GLU A 108 21.25 -12.73 13.11
C GLU A 108 21.58 -11.39 13.76
N PHE A 109 22.86 -11.16 14.09
CA PHE A 109 23.33 -9.83 14.46
C PHE A 109 23.30 -8.94 13.22
N THR A 110 22.20 -8.21 13.01
CA THR A 110 22.12 -7.13 12.02
C THR A 110 22.50 -5.84 12.73
N SER A 111 23.70 -5.31 12.46
CA SER A 111 24.02 -3.98 12.95
C SER A 111 23.11 -2.97 12.25
N ASP A 112 22.27 -2.26 12.99
CA ASP A 112 21.66 -1.03 12.53
C ASP A 112 22.75 0.05 12.45
N ARG A 113 23.56 0.02 11.38
CA ARG A 113 24.61 1.01 11.06
C ARG A 113 25.73 1.14 12.10
N GLY A 114 26.58 0.11 12.23
CA GLY A 114 27.83 0.19 13.00
C GLY A 114 29.10 0.27 12.13
N ASP A 115 30.08 1.05 12.56
CA ASP A 115 31.39 1.14 11.87
C ASP A 115 32.34 0.04 12.36
N LEU A 116 32.79 -0.89 11.50
CA LEU A 116 33.95 -1.73 11.83
C LEU A 116 35.24 -0.89 11.81
N LEU A 117 35.81 -0.63 12.98
CA LEU A 117 37.18 -0.11 13.10
C LEU A 117 38.18 -1.27 13.26
N VAL A 118 39.38 -1.14 12.70
CA VAL A 118 40.48 -2.10 12.90
C VAL A 118 41.75 -1.32 13.27
N ASN A 119 42.01 -1.19 14.57
CA ASN A 119 43.29 -0.65 15.00
C ASN A 119 44.39 -1.71 14.85
N THR A 120 45.58 -1.35 14.37
CA THR A 120 46.78 -2.20 14.43
C THR A 120 47.81 -1.58 15.36
N SER A 121 48.82 -2.34 15.79
CA SER A 121 49.70 -1.99 16.93
C SER A 121 50.69 -0.82 16.68
N GLY A 122 50.58 -0.11 15.56
CA GLY A 122 51.50 0.98 15.20
C GLY A 122 50.86 2.25 14.63
N ASP A 123 49.63 2.17 14.14
CA ASP A 123 48.87 3.29 13.58
C ASP A 123 47.36 2.92 13.58
N ASN A 124 46.48 3.90 13.82
CA ASN A 124 45.04 3.67 13.67
C ASN A 124 44.68 3.82 12.19
N ALA A 125 44.12 2.77 11.58
CA ALA A 125 43.45 2.89 10.29
C ALA A 125 42.02 2.38 10.36
N THR A 126 41.10 3.17 9.82
CA THR A 126 39.75 2.71 9.56
C THR A 126 39.79 1.90 8.26
N LEU A 127 39.52 0.59 8.31
CA LEU A 127 39.52 -0.28 7.12
C LEU A 127 38.18 -0.22 6.37
N THR A 128 37.11 0.19 7.04
CA THR A 128 35.75 0.25 6.51
C THR A 128 35.03 1.48 7.07
N GLU A 129 34.34 2.22 6.22
CA GLU A 129 33.43 3.29 6.65
C GLU A 129 32.02 2.70 6.79
N ALA A 130 31.45 2.73 8.00
CA ALA A 130 30.02 2.65 8.29
C ALA A 130 29.16 1.73 7.41
N SER A 131 29.43 0.42 7.42
CA SER A 131 28.62 -0.57 6.70
C SER A 131 27.97 -1.55 7.67
N ASN A 132 26.74 -1.99 7.38
CA ASN A 132 26.13 -3.08 8.11
C ASN A 132 27.01 -4.33 8.01
N PHE A 133 27.11 -5.11 9.09
CA PHE A 133 27.72 -6.44 9.08
C PHE A 133 26.68 -7.46 8.63
N GLU A 134 26.94 -8.16 7.54
CA GLU A 134 26.19 -9.32 7.09
C GLU A 134 26.99 -10.60 7.35
N ALA A 135 26.30 -11.69 7.74
CA ALA A 135 26.97 -12.97 7.99
C ALA A 135 27.75 -13.43 6.74
N GLY A 136 29.05 -13.70 6.91
CA GLY A 136 29.94 -14.04 5.80
C GLY A 136 30.68 -12.85 5.18
N ASP A 137 30.49 -11.63 5.68
CA ASP A 137 31.32 -10.49 5.32
C ASP A 137 32.80 -10.76 5.53
N VAL A 138 33.61 -10.31 4.56
CA VAL A 138 35.04 -10.55 4.47
C VAL A 138 35.78 -9.21 4.46
N TYR A 139 36.62 -9.00 5.46
CA TYR A 139 37.45 -7.81 5.59
C TYR A 139 38.91 -8.16 5.32
N ASP A 140 39.44 -7.56 4.24
CA ASP A 140 40.83 -7.70 3.83
C ASP A 140 41.73 -6.78 4.65
N LEU A 141 42.64 -7.37 5.43
CA LEU A 141 43.57 -6.66 6.31
C LEU A 141 44.98 -6.53 5.69
N THR A 142 45.19 -6.96 4.44
CA THR A 142 46.51 -6.96 3.79
C THR A 142 47.16 -5.57 3.69
N ASN A 143 46.35 -4.50 3.69
CA ASN A 143 46.81 -3.12 3.62
C ASN A 143 46.83 -2.40 4.98
N ALA A 144 46.70 -3.14 6.09
CA ALA A 144 46.79 -2.56 7.41
C ALA A 144 48.12 -1.78 7.57
N PRO A 145 48.09 -0.54 8.11
CA PRO A 145 49.30 0.24 8.30
C PRO A 145 50.29 -0.50 9.18
N GLY A 146 51.52 -0.67 8.67
CA GLY A 146 52.58 -1.39 9.39
C GLY A 146 52.60 -2.91 9.16
N GLY A 147 51.60 -3.47 8.49
CA GLY A 147 51.39 -4.92 8.39
C GLY A 147 50.90 -5.53 9.71
N LEU A 148 50.45 -6.79 9.66
CA LEU A 148 50.07 -7.53 10.86
C LEU A 148 51.29 -8.23 11.47
N ALA A 149 51.53 -8.03 12.76
CA ALA A 149 52.61 -8.64 13.53
C ALA A 149 52.08 -9.49 14.71
N ASP A 150 52.93 -10.40 15.21
CA ASP A 150 52.68 -11.08 16.48
C ASP A 150 52.41 -10.05 17.58
N ASP A 151 51.38 -10.29 18.40
CA ASP A 151 50.85 -9.42 19.47
C ASP A 151 50.01 -8.20 19.02
N ASP A 152 49.62 -8.10 17.74
CA ASP A 152 48.67 -7.08 17.29
C ASP A 152 47.25 -7.33 17.82
N SER A 153 46.49 -6.26 18.04
CA SER A 153 45.08 -6.37 18.47
C SER A 153 44.18 -5.67 17.45
N ILE A 154 43.25 -6.39 16.84
CA ILE A 154 42.16 -5.83 16.02
C ILE A 154 41.07 -5.33 16.97
N ASN A 155 40.66 -4.07 16.87
CA ASN A 155 39.60 -3.54 17.74
C ASN A 155 38.30 -3.26 16.99
N VAL A 156 37.40 -4.25 16.93
CA VAL A 156 36.06 -4.13 16.32
C VAL A 156 35.15 -3.25 17.18
N THR A 157 35.11 -1.96 16.89
CA THR A 157 34.12 -1.08 17.52
C THR A 157 32.78 -1.23 16.81
N TRP A 158 31.67 -1.08 17.53
CA TRP A 158 30.35 -0.97 16.95
C TRP A 158 29.65 0.24 17.56
N VAL A 159 28.89 0.95 16.74
CA VAL A 159 28.14 2.12 17.17
C VAL A 159 26.68 1.78 16.86
N PRO A 160 25.81 1.65 17.86
CA PRO A 160 24.37 1.49 17.61
C PRO A 160 23.82 2.68 16.83
N SER A 161 22.74 2.45 16.08
CA SER A 161 21.90 3.51 15.52
C SER A 161 21.44 4.49 16.61
N ALA A 162 21.15 5.71 16.17
CA ALA A 162 21.34 6.99 16.86
C ALA A 162 20.46 7.29 18.09
N ASP A 163 19.75 6.33 18.68
CA ASP A 163 18.80 6.57 19.78
C ASP A 163 19.21 6.00 21.14
N ASP A 164 20.30 5.22 21.23
CA ASP A 164 20.77 4.66 22.51
C ASP A 164 22.21 5.07 22.87
N VAL A 165 22.41 5.41 24.15
CA VAL A 165 23.36 6.48 24.57
C VAL A 165 24.81 6.02 24.79
N ASP A 166 25.18 4.77 24.48
CA ASP A 166 26.53 4.27 24.75
C ASP A 166 27.11 3.44 23.60
N ASN A 167 28.21 3.94 22.99
CA ASN A 167 29.00 3.18 22.01
C ASN A 167 29.49 1.86 22.62
N VAL A 168 29.33 0.75 21.91
CA VAL A 168 29.89 -0.54 22.34
C VAL A 168 31.11 -0.92 21.53
N SER A 169 32.26 -1.02 22.19
CA SER A 169 33.46 -1.58 21.57
C SER A 169 33.70 -3.03 21.98
N TRP A 170 33.94 -3.87 20.97
CA TRP A 170 34.54 -5.18 21.12
C TRP A 170 36.03 -5.10 20.77
N SER A 171 36.89 -5.76 21.56
CA SER A 171 38.32 -5.77 21.29
C SER A 171 38.79 -7.20 21.02
N LEU A 172 39.23 -7.47 19.79
CA LEU A 172 39.87 -8.72 19.38
C LEU A 172 41.39 -8.61 19.59
N ASN A 173 41.90 -9.19 20.66
CA ASN A 173 43.35 -9.32 20.81
C ASN A 173 43.83 -10.54 20.01
N ILE A 174 44.60 -10.34 18.93
CA ILE A 174 45.19 -11.46 18.18
C ILE A 174 46.37 -11.97 19.00
N SER A 175 46.23 -13.17 19.56
CA SER A 175 47.21 -13.69 20.53
C SER A 175 48.35 -14.50 19.90
N SER A 176 48.38 -14.64 18.57
CA SER A 176 49.49 -15.27 17.84
C SER A 176 49.23 -15.16 16.34
N VAL A 177 50.15 -14.57 15.59
CA VAL A 177 50.13 -14.66 14.13
C VAL A 177 50.73 -16.01 13.76
N GLY A 178 49.92 -16.90 13.16
CA GLY A 178 50.41 -18.19 12.62
C GLY A 178 49.55 -19.42 12.90
N GLU A 179 48.37 -19.29 13.53
CA GLU A 179 47.36 -20.34 13.60
C GLU A 179 45.99 -19.70 13.35
N ASP A 180 45.07 -20.40 12.66
CA ASP A 180 43.71 -19.89 12.42
C ASP A 180 43.02 -19.68 13.78
N ALA A 181 42.35 -18.55 13.96
CA ALA A 181 41.77 -18.18 15.25
C ALA A 181 40.28 -17.87 15.10
N THR A 182 39.45 -18.61 15.83
CA THR A 182 38.06 -18.26 16.11
C THR A 182 38.03 -17.54 17.46
N VAL A 183 37.51 -16.31 17.48
CA VAL A 183 37.39 -15.54 18.73
C VAL A 183 35.95 -15.10 18.94
N ASN A 184 35.40 -15.54 20.07
CA ASN A 184 34.11 -15.07 20.58
C ASN A 184 34.36 -13.78 21.34
N LEU A 185 33.96 -12.64 20.77
CA LEU A 185 34.19 -11.35 21.38
C LEU A 185 33.15 -11.09 22.48
N LYS A 186 33.64 -10.64 23.63
CA LYS A 186 32.82 -10.11 24.73
C LYS A 186 33.07 -8.61 24.87
N PRO A 187 32.05 -7.81 25.22
CA PRO A 187 32.21 -6.36 25.34
C PRO A 187 33.29 -6.01 26.39
N THR A 188 34.23 -5.15 26.03
CA THR A 188 35.47 -4.87 26.80
C THR A 188 35.20 -4.27 28.19
N ASN A 189 34.05 -3.64 28.40
CA ASN A 189 33.70 -2.97 29.66
C ASN A 189 32.99 -3.87 30.69
N GLY A 190 32.75 -5.15 30.41
CA GLY A 190 31.90 -5.99 31.28
C GLY A 190 30.47 -5.44 31.44
N ALA A 191 30.10 -4.47 30.59
CA ALA A 191 28.77 -3.94 30.47
C ALA A 191 27.91 -5.02 29.83
N THR A 192 26.85 -5.40 30.54
CA THR A 192 25.66 -5.96 29.91
C THR A 192 25.12 -4.83 29.05
N VAL A 193 25.52 -4.78 27.79
CA VAL A 193 24.90 -3.86 26.86
C VAL A 193 23.69 -4.58 26.30
N GLU A 194 22.54 -3.96 26.50
CA GLU A 194 21.26 -4.42 25.97
C GLU A 194 21.28 -4.05 24.48
N TYR A 195 21.31 -5.06 23.60
CA TYR A 195 21.18 -4.84 22.16
C TYR A 195 19.82 -5.32 21.70
N ARG A 196 19.23 -4.55 20.79
CA ARG A 196 18.03 -4.95 20.08
C ARG A 196 18.44 -5.75 18.85
N VAL A 197 18.13 -7.03 18.84
CA VAL A 197 18.32 -7.89 17.66
C VAL A 197 17.09 -7.74 16.79
N ARG A 198 17.25 -7.45 15.50
CA ARG A 198 16.13 -7.45 14.55
C ARG A 198 15.66 -8.90 14.37
N SER A 199 14.44 -9.18 14.76
CA SER A 199 13.87 -10.53 14.69
C SER A 199 13.07 -10.75 13.42
N ASP A 200 12.41 -9.71 12.91
CA ASP A 200 11.61 -9.82 11.69
C ASP A 200 11.53 -8.48 10.95
N THR A 201 11.32 -8.55 9.64
CA THR A 201 11.09 -7.39 8.77
C THR A 201 9.90 -7.66 7.88
N GLN A 202 8.87 -6.84 8.03
CA GLN A 202 7.63 -7.02 7.29
C GLN A 202 7.07 -5.67 6.88
N ILE A 203 6.15 -5.67 5.91
CA ILE A 203 5.44 -4.45 5.51
C ILE A 203 4.23 -4.26 6.44
N SER A 204 4.20 -3.15 7.18
CA SER A 204 3.11 -2.83 8.12
C SER A 204 2.07 -1.88 7.55
N HIS A 205 2.47 -1.02 6.62
CA HIS A 205 1.55 -0.07 5.98
C HIS A 205 1.73 -0.13 4.48
N VAL A 206 0.60 -0.07 3.77
CA VAL A 206 0.61 0.08 2.33
C VAL A 206 0.00 1.42 1.99
N SER A 207 0.74 2.22 1.22
CA SER A 207 0.27 3.48 0.68
C SER A 207 0.29 3.44 -0.84
N MET A 208 -0.71 4.04 -1.48
CA MET A 208 -0.79 4.07 -2.93
C MET A 208 -1.26 5.43 -3.41
N THR A 209 -0.52 6.01 -4.35
CA THR A 209 -0.84 7.30 -4.92
C THR A 209 -1.77 7.13 -6.11
N VAL A 210 -2.89 7.85 -6.05
CA VAL A 210 -3.95 7.80 -7.06
C VAL A 210 -4.23 9.16 -7.67
N MET A 211 -4.76 9.14 -8.90
CA MET A 211 -5.24 10.33 -9.62
C MET A 211 -6.46 10.01 -10.48
N GLN A 212 -7.13 11.05 -11.00
CA GLN A 212 -8.22 10.89 -11.96
C GLN A 212 -7.72 10.36 -13.32
N SER A 213 -8.49 9.47 -13.94
CA SER A 213 -8.31 9.12 -15.35
C SER A 213 -8.59 10.31 -16.28
N PRO A 214 -7.97 10.35 -17.48
CA PRO A 214 -8.29 11.36 -18.47
C PRO A 214 -9.77 11.34 -18.86
N GLY A 215 -10.46 12.47 -18.70
CA GLY A 215 -11.89 12.58 -19.04
C GLY A 215 -12.83 12.09 -17.93
N ALA A 216 -12.29 11.69 -16.78
CA ALA A 216 -13.10 11.54 -15.58
C ALA A 216 -13.66 12.89 -15.11
N ASN A 217 -14.85 12.84 -14.54
CA ASN A 217 -15.39 13.93 -13.73
C ASN A 217 -14.84 13.82 -12.29
N GLU A 218 -15.42 14.58 -11.37
CA GLU A 218 -15.10 14.46 -9.94
C GLU A 218 -15.34 13.03 -9.45
N ILE A 219 -14.40 12.50 -8.65
CA ILE A 219 -14.48 11.15 -8.08
C ILE A 219 -14.38 11.28 -6.57
N ASP A 220 -15.46 10.93 -5.88
CA ASP A 220 -15.46 10.84 -4.41
C ASP A 220 -14.85 9.51 -3.96
N LEU A 221 -13.71 9.58 -3.27
CA LEU A 221 -13.06 8.40 -2.69
C LEU A 221 -13.60 8.04 -1.30
N ALA A 222 -14.31 8.93 -0.60
CA ALA A 222 -14.91 8.58 0.69
C ALA A 222 -16.04 7.55 0.55
N GLY A 223 -16.72 7.58 -0.59
CA GLY A 223 -17.74 6.61 -0.95
C GLY A 223 -17.22 5.37 -1.68
N ALA A 224 -15.91 5.29 -1.95
CA ALA A 224 -15.30 4.13 -2.58
C ALA A 224 -15.12 2.99 -1.56
N SER A 225 -15.04 1.77 -2.07
CA SER A 225 -14.64 0.60 -1.29
C SER A 225 -13.30 0.09 -1.82
N VAL A 226 -12.36 -0.20 -0.92
CA VAL A 226 -11.08 -0.80 -1.27
C VAL A 226 -11.08 -2.24 -0.81
N GLU A 227 -10.81 -3.17 -1.71
CA GLU A 227 -10.73 -4.59 -1.42
C GLU A 227 -9.26 -5.00 -1.45
N TYR A 228 -8.79 -5.53 -0.34
CA TYR A 228 -7.46 -6.07 -0.17
C TYR A 228 -7.53 -7.59 -0.25
N ILE A 229 -6.70 -8.18 -1.12
CA ILE A 229 -6.58 -9.62 -1.31
C ILE A 229 -5.13 -9.96 -1.01
N GLY A 230 -4.88 -10.43 0.21
CA GLY A 230 -3.57 -10.86 0.68
C GLY A 230 -3.34 -12.36 0.48
N PRO A 231 -2.18 -12.87 0.92
CA PRO A 231 -1.84 -14.29 0.85
C PRO A 231 -2.77 -15.19 1.68
N ASP A 232 -3.21 -14.72 2.85
CA ASP A 232 -3.99 -15.52 3.81
C ASP A 232 -5.47 -15.14 3.91
N GLY A 233 -5.91 -14.08 3.24
CA GLY A 233 -7.27 -13.58 3.38
C GLY A 233 -7.68 -12.45 2.44
N GLU A 234 -8.94 -12.06 2.55
CA GLU A 234 -9.56 -10.96 1.81
C GLU A 234 -10.25 -10.03 2.81
N ALA A 235 -10.05 -8.72 2.67
CA ALA A 235 -10.73 -7.72 3.46
C ALA A 235 -11.33 -6.62 2.58
N THR A 236 -12.56 -6.21 2.89
CA THR A 236 -13.16 -5.01 2.29
C THR A 236 -13.06 -3.85 3.27
N LEU A 237 -12.37 -2.79 2.84
CA LEU A 237 -12.06 -1.59 3.59
C LEU A 237 -13.02 -0.45 3.20
N GLY A 238 -13.56 0.23 4.21
CA GLY A 238 -14.29 1.47 4.06
C GLY A 238 -13.42 2.69 4.35
N TYR A 239 -13.87 3.87 3.91
CA TYR A 239 -13.17 5.12 4.20
C TYR A 239 -13.24 5.51 5.69
N SER A 240 -12.14 6.02 6.22
CA SER A 240 -12.03 6.63 7.54
C SER A 240 -11.17 7.90 7.48
N GLU A 241 -11.48 8.88 8.33
CA GLU A 241 -10.66 10.09 8.49
C GLU A 241 -9.37 9.83 9.28
N THR A 242 -9.35 8.76 10.07
CA THR A 242 -8.19 8.35 10.88
C THR A 242 -7.74 6.94 10.51
N PRO A 243 -6.42 6.66 10.51
CA PRO A 243 -5.91 5.30 10.32
C PRO A 243 -6.52 4.33 11.33
N ALA A 244 -7.00 3.18 10.83
CA ALA A 244 -7.58 2.12 11.62
C ALA A 244 -7.57 0.81 10.82
N LEU A 245 -7.38 -0.31 11.50
CA LEU A 245 -7.50 -1.64 10.90
C LEU A 245 -8.90 -1.84 10.29
N GLY A 246 -8.94 -2.40 9.08
CA GLY A 246 -10.19 -2.61 8.34
C GLY A 246 -10.77 -1.36 7.67
N ALA A 247 -10.02 -0.25 7.66
CA ALA A 247 -10.38 0.97 6.94
C ALA A 247 -9.21 1.48 6.09
N PHE A 248 -9.53 2.31 5.10
CA PHE A 248 -8.52 3.07 4.35
C PHE A 248 -8.67 4.56 4.62
N THR A 249 -7.56 5.26 4.56
CA THR A 249 -7.50 6.72 4.67
C THR A 249 -7.17 7.33 3.31
N VAL A 250 -7.53 8.60 3.11
CA VAL A 250 -7.20 9.34 1.89
C VAL A 250 -6.60 10.68 2.28
N ASN A 251 -5.35 10.91 1.87
CA ASN A 251 -4.63 12.14 2.14
C ASN A 251 -4.20 12.83 0.84
N GLY A 252 -4.37 14.16 0.76
CA GLY A 252 -3.93 14.93 -0.40
C GLY A 252 -2.41 15.18 -0.40
N THR A 253 -1.66 14.47 -1.23
CA THR A 253 -0.20 14.66 -1.39
C THR A 253 0.11 15.84 -2.30
N THR A 254 -0.65 16.02 -3.37
CA THR A 254 -0.63 17.21 -4.21
C THR A 254 -2.06 17.62 -4.41
N ASP A 255 -2.48 18.61 -3.64
CA ASP A 255 -3.86 19.08 -3.59
C ASP A 255 -3.81 20.58 -3.31
N ASN A 256 -3.91 21.40 -4.36
CA ASN A 256 -3.75 22.84 -4.25
C ASN A 256 -5.00 23.53 -3.69
N ASP A 257 -6.16 22.86 -3.73
CA ASP A 257 -7.45 23.40 -3.31
C ASP A 257 -8.04 22.69 -2.09
N ASN A 258 -7.32 21.72 -1.51
CA ASN A 258 -7.69 20.97 -0.32
C ASN A 258 -9.05 20.28 -0.49
N THR A 259 -9.21 19.59 -1.62
CA THR A 259 -10.44 18.88 -2.01
C THR A 259 -10.51 17.43 -1.56
N ALA A 260 -9.43 16.88 -0.99
CA ALA A 260 -9.45 15.53 -0.39
C ALA A 260 -10.65 15.35 0.58
N PRO A 261 -11.41 14.23 0.51
CA PRO A 261 -11.14 12.99 -0.25
C PRO A 261 -11.75 12.95 -1.67
N VAL A 262 -12.22 14.07 -2.20
CA VAL A 262 -12.82 14.14 -3.54
C VAL A 262 -11.77 14.57 -4.56
N LEU A 263 -11.44 13.69 -5.51
CA LEU A 263 -10.56 14.03 -6.62
C LEU A 263 -11.32 14.96 -7.55
N THR A 264 -10.87 16.21 -7.72
CA THR A 264 -11.55 17.20 -8.57
C THR A 264 -10.77 17.54 -9.83
N SER A 265 -9.44 17.39 -9.81
CA SER A 265 -8.54 17.75 -10.89
C SER A 265 -7.57 16.63 -11.24
N ARG A 266 -7.10 16.63 -12.49
CA ARG A 266 -6.05 15.73 -12.97
C ARG A 266 -4.66 16.03 -12.39
N GLN A 267 -4.50 17.19 -11.75
CA GLN A 267 -3.27 17.53 -11.04
C GLN A 267 -3.25 16.96 -9.63
N ASP A 268 -4.41 16.54 -9.11
CA ASP A 268 -4.51 16.02 -7.75
C ASP A 268 -3.79 14.68 -7.66
N ARG A 269 -3.06 14.51 -6.57
CA ARG A 269 -2.43 13.25 -6.18
C ARG A 269 -2.84 12.98 -4.76
N PHE A 270 -3.68 11.97 -4.58
CA PHE A 270 -4.09 11.54 -3.25
C PHE A 270 -3.37 10.23 -2.93
N THR A 271 -3.01 10.06 -1.68
CA THR A 271 -2.43 8.83 -1.17
C THR A 271 -3.49 8.10 -0.35
N ILE A 272 -3.82 6.89 -0.78
CA ILE A 272 -4.66 5.97 -0.05
C ILE A 272 -3.76 5.16 0.87
N GLY A 273 -4.00 5.20 2.17
CA GLY A 273 -3.25 4.44 3.18
C GLY A 273 -4.08 3.30 3.75
N ILE A 274 -3.48 2.12 3.85
CA ILE A 274 -4.04 0.90 4.45
C ILE A 274 -3.11 0.45 5.58
N GLU A 275 -3.70 0.26 6.74
CA GLU A 275 -3.04 -0.29 7.92
C GLU A 275 -3.11 -1.82 7.89
N LEU A 276 -1.97 -2.49 8.06
CA LEU A 276 -1.88 -3.93 8.29
C LEU A 276 -1.66 -4.21 9.79
N THR A 277 -1.70 -5.48 10.20
CA THR A 277 -1.51 -5.89 11.60
C THR A 277 -0.47 -6.98 11.76
N ASP A 278 0.22 -6.98 12.89
CA ASP A 278 1.10 -8.05 13.38
C ASP A 278 0.36 -9.34 13.76
N ASP A 279 -0.98 -9.32 13.87
CA ASP A 279 -1.77 -10.52 14.16
C ASP A 279 -1.91 -11.39 12.90
N GLU A 280 -1.01 -12.38 12.80
CA GLU A 280 -0.96 -13.44 11.77
C GLU A 280 -2.31 -14.16 11.54
N GLY A 281 -3.26 -14.07 12.48
CA GLY A 281 -4.60 -14.65 12.36
C GLY A 281 -5.62 -13.80 11.59
N GLN A 282 -5.27 -12.58 11.17
CA GLN A 282 -6.16 -11.64 10.49
C GLN A 282 -5.93 -11.60 8.97
N ASP A 283 -6.99 -11.26 8.22
CA ASP A 283 -6.92 -11.11 6.76
C ASP A 283 -5.98 -9.97 6.30
N LEU A 284 -5.70 -9.00 7.18
CA LEU A 284 -4.86 -7.83 6.95
C LEU A 284 -3.51 -7.93 7.66
N ARG A 285 -2.94 -9.14 7.78
CA ARG A 285 -1.63 -9.27 8.40
C ARG A 285 -0.53 -8.56 7.61
N TYR A 286 0.59 -8.28 8.27
CA TYR A 286 1.81 -7.77 7.65
C TYR A 286 2.24 -8.66 6.48
N LEU A 287 2.77 -8.02 5.43
CA LEU A 287 3.28 -8.75 4.26
C LEU A 287 4.75 -9.08 4.46
N GLN A 288 5.09 -10.34 4.24
CA GLN A 288 6.45 -10.86 4.38
C GLN A 288 7.23 -10.75 3.06
N GLU A 289 8.54 -10.94 3.16
CA GLU A 289 9.45 -10.94 2.01
C GLU A 289 9.00 -11.98 0.96
N GLY A 290 8.95 -11.58 -0.31
CA GLY A 290 8.51 -12.42 -1.43
C GLY A 290 7.00 -12.65 -1.55
N GLU A 291 6.17 -12.06 -0.69
CA GLU A 291 4.71 -12.15 -0.78
C GLU A 291 4.10 -11.15 -1.78
N GLU A 292 2.90 -11.47 -2.28
CA GLU A 292 2.12 -10.62 -3.17
C GLU A 292 0.76 -10.32 -2.53
N ALA A 293 0.27 -9.09 -2.73
CA ALA A 293 -1.10 -8.73 -2.42
C ALA A 293 -1.73 -7.94 -3.57
N THR A 294 -3.02 -8.14 -3.81
CA THR A 294 -3.78 -7.39 -4.82
C THR A 294 -4.75 -6.45 -4.14
N ILE A 295 -4.71 -5.17 -4.53
CA ILE A 295 -5.67 -4.17 -4.10
C ILE A 295 -6.59 -3.80 -5.25
N ARG A 296 -7.89 -3.78 -4.97
CA ARG A 296 -8.95 -3.38 -5.90
C ARG A 296 -9.75 -2.22 -5.33
N ILE A 297 -9.69 -1.08 -6.01
CA ILE A 297 -10.45 0.12 -5.66
C ILE A 297 -11.73 0.14 -6.51
N VAL A 298 -12.88 0.22 -5.86
CA VAL A 298 -14.19 0.32 -6.51
C VAL A 298 -14.79 1.68 -6.17
N THR A 299 -14.97 2.53 -7.18
CA THR A 299 -15.59 3.85 -7.01
C THR A 299 -17.12 3.74 -6.91
N GLN A 300 -17.79 4.80 -6.46
CA GLN A 300 -19.27 4.85 -6.44
C GLN A 300 -19.92 4.70 -7.82
N SER A 301 -19.22 5.13 -8.87
CA SER A 301 -19.67 4.93 -10.27
C SER A 301 -19.54 3.47 -10.71
N GLY A 302 -18.98 2.57 -9.89
CA GLY A 302 -18.77 1.18 -10.22
C GLY A 302 -17.55 0.93 -11.12
N SER A 303 -16.68 1.93 -11.29
CA SER A 303 -15.39 1.74 -11.96
C SER A 303 -14.45 1.02 -11.01
N VAL A 304 -13.61 0.15 -11.58
CA VAL A 304 -12.63 -0.64 -10.85
C VAL A 304 -11.22 -0.26 -11.27
N ALA A 305 -10.34 -0.05 -10.30
CA ALA A 305 -8.90 0.07 -10.48
C ALA A 305 -8.20 -1.03 -9.68
N THR A 306 -7.14 -1.62 -10.22
CA THR A 306 -6.41 -2.71 -9.59
C THR A 306 -4.93 -2.37 -9.54
N ALA A 307 -4.31 -2.62 -8.39
CA ALA A 307 -2.88 -2.56 -8.20
C ALA A 307 -2.42 -3.88 -7.57
N VAL A 308 -1.28 -4.38 -8.02
CA VAL A 308 -0.64 -5.57 -7.46
C VAL A 308 0.60 -5.06 -6.73
N LEU A 309 0.75 -5.50 -5.48
CA LEU A 309 1.89 -5.22 -4.62
C LEU A 309 2.79 -6.44 -4.64
N ASN A 310 4.06 -6.27 -4.98
CA ASN A 310 5.05 -7.33 -4.93
C ASN A 310 6.10 -6.96 -3.89
N VAL A 311 6.15 -7.69 -2.79
CA VAL A 311 7.20 -7.48 -1.79
C VAL A 311 8.50 -8.10 -2.32
N PRO A 312 9.64 -7.39 -2.26
CA PRO A 312 10.95 -7.94 -2.60
C PRO A 312 11.26 -9.23 -1.82
N GLU A 313 12.09 -10.08 -2.41
CA GLU A 313 12.57 -11.34 -1.80
C GLU A 313 13.48 -11.14 -0.58
N SER A 314 13.89 -9.90 -0.32
CA SER A 314 14.64 -9.52 0.89
C SER A 314 14.43 -8.04 1.20
N LEU A 315 14.17 -7.75 2.48
CA LEU A 315 14.03 -6.43 3.06
C LEU A 315 15.19 -6.10 4.03
N SER A 316 16.23 -6.94 4.08
CA SER A 316 17.37 -6.84 5.01
C SER A 316 18.14 -5.52 4.89
N SER A 317 18.16 -4.91 3.71
CA SER A 317 18.88 -3.65 3.45
C SER A 317 18.16 -2.40 3.95
N TYR A 318 16.90 -2.52 4.37
CA TYR A 318 16.05 -1.40 4.78
C TYR A 318 15.89 -1.36 6.30
N ASP A 319 15.73 -0.17 6.86
CA ASP A 319 15.50 0.05 8.30
C ASP A 319 14.00 0.14 8.63
N GLY A 320 13.65 0.14 9.91
CA GLY A 320 12.30 0.44 10.38
C GLY A 320 11.86 1.82 9.90
N SER A 321 10.61 1.92 9.46
CA SER A 321 10.00 3.10 8.83
C SER A 321 10.60 3.52 7.47
N ASP A 322 11.48 2.71 6.87
CA ASP A 322 11.85 2.92 5.48
C ASP A 322 10.68 2.59 4.55
N ALA A 323 10.63 3.31 3.43
CA ALA A 323 9.63 3.13 2.39
C ALA A 323 10.22 2.35 1.22
N VAL A 324 9.54 1.28 0.79
CA VAL A 324 9.90 0.44 -0.35
C VAL A 324 8.81 0.48 -1.42
N GLU A 325 9.20 0.53 -2.69
CA GLU A 325 8.23 0.44 -3.81
C GLU A 325 7.77 -1.01 -3.98
N LEU A 326 6.45 -1.19 -4.12
CA LEU A 326 5.77 -2.49 -4.23
C LEU A 326 5.06 -2.68 -5.58
#